data_AF-A0A7K0DWS3-F1
#
_entry.id   AF-A0A7K0DWS3-F1
#
_cell.length_a   1.000
_cell.length_b   1.000
_cell.length_c   1.000
_cell.angle_alpha   90.00
_cell.angle_beta   90.00
_cell.angle_gamma   90.00
#
_symmetry.space_group_name_H-M   'P 1'
#
loop_
_entity.id
_entity.type
_entity.pdbx_description
1 polymer ?
#
loop_
_entity_poly.entity_id
_entity_poly.type
_entity_poly.pdbx_seq_one_letter_code
_entity_poly.pdbx_strand_id
1 'polypeptide(L)'
;MFERFAETTRASVMTAAEQARELRSPSLDVEHLLLGVVRNADDGLREVLTEHGLEAEEIRKALYRRSSGNPLGEEDAAALRSIGIDLDAVRESLTATFGEDALDRVPAREPDGRWGWLSGRPGFRTPVARDAKKALELSIRETLLRHSNRIEAGHLLLGVLRAANSATIELLGGTAESRQLRQAVEDLLDRTV
;
A
#
# COMPACT_ATOMS: atom_id res chain seq x y z
N MET A 1 -3.05 -17.92 8.90
CA MET A 1 -2.25 -16.69 9.18
C MET A 1 -3.12 -15.57 9.74
N PHE A 2 -4.18 -15.15 9.04
CA PHE A 2 -5.15 -14.12 9.49
C PHE A 2 -5.78 -14.35 10.87
N GLU A 3 -5.85 -15.61 11.33
CA GLU A 3 -6.39 -15.96 12.65
C GLU A 3 -5.54 -15.39 13.79
N ARG A 4 -4.23 -15.22 13.59
CA ARG A 4 -3.32 -14.60 14.57
C ARG A 4 -3.28 -13.08 14.47
N PHE A 5 -3.89 -12.47 13.46
CA PHE A 5 -3.91 -11.02 13.33
C PHE A 5 -4.80 -10.43 14.42
N ALA A 6 -4.38 -9.31 15.00
CA ALA A 6 -5.29 -8.47 15.77
C ALA A 6 -6.39 -7.90 14.86
N GLU A 7 -7.46 -7.41 15.45
CA GLU A 7 -8.55 -6.79 14.69
C GLU A 7 -8.08 -5.59 13.88
N THR A 8 -7.28 -4.70 14.49
CA THR A 8 -6.65 -3.54 13.85
C THR A 8 -5.75 -3.95 12.68
N THR A 9 -5.00 -5.05 12.81
CA THR A 9 -4.16 -5.60 11.73
C THR A 9 -4.99 -6.14 10.57
N ARG A 10 -6.09 -6.86 10.85
CA ARG A 10 -6.99 -7.34 9.79
C ARG A 10 -7.62 -6.17 9.05
N ALA A 11 -8.13 -5.18 9.78
CA ALA A 11 -8.69 -3.97 9.22
C ALA A 11 -7.66 -3.23 8.36
N SER A 12 -6.41 -3.10 8.84
CA SER A 12 -5.31 -2.49 8.08
C SER A 12 -5.08 -3.16 6.72
N VAL A 13 -5.05 -4.49 6.67
CA VAL A 13 -4.82 -5.23 5.41
C VAL A 13 -6.03 -5.17 4.48
N MET A 14 -7.26 -5.13 5.03
CA MET A 14 -8.47 -4.94 4.23
C MET A 14 -8.53 -3.53 3.64
N THR A 15 -8.29 -2.50 4.45
CA THR A 15 -8.20 -1.12 4.00
C THR A 15 -7.10 -0.95 2.95
N ALA A 16 -5.94 -1.60 3.11
CA ALA A 16 -4.90 -1.59 2.08
C ALA A 16 -5.38 -2.16 0.74
N ALA A 17 -6.13 -3.27 0.77
CA ALA A 17 -6.70 -3.86 -0.43
C ALA A 17 -7.77 -2.96 -1.07
N GLU A 18 -8.63 -2.33 -0.27
CA GLU A 18 -9.63 -1.36 -0.71
C GLU A 18 -8.95 -0.14 -1.38
N GLN A 19 -7.94 0.44 -0.73
CA GLN A 19 -7.19 1.58 -1.28
C GLN A 19 -6.50 1.24 -2.59
N ALA A 20 -5.89 0.05 -2.71
CA ALA A 20 -5.31 -0.40 -3.98
C ALA A 20 -6.37 -0.48 -5.09
N ARG A 21 -7.61 -0.87 -4.77
CA ARG A 21 -8.71 -0.91 -5.75
C ARG A 21 -9.21 0.48 -6.11
N GLU A 22 -9.39 1.36 -5.12
CA GLU A 22 -9.83 2.75 -5.33
C GLU A 22 -8.84 3.54 -6.17
N LEU A 23 -7.54 3.34 -5.93
CA LEU A 23 -6.45 3.95 -6.69
C LEU A 23 -6.18 3.25 -8.03
N ARG A 24 -6.96 2.20 -8.37
CA ARG A 24 -6.78 1.36 -9.56
C ARG A 24 -5.36 0.81 -9.72
N SER A 25 -4.70 0.56 -8.60
CA SER A 25 -3.35 0.00 -8.58
C SER A 25 -3.38 -1.43 -9.13
N PRO A 26 -2.42 -1.83 -9.98
CA PRO A 26 -2.35 -3.18 -10.55
C PRO A 26 -2.10 -4.25 -9.48
N SER A 27 -1.59 -3.83 -8.33
CA SER A 27 -1.32 -4.66 -7.16
C SER A 27 -1.53 -3.93 -5.85
N LEU A 28 -1.66 -4.71 -4.78
CA LEU A 28 -1.51 -4.25 -3.41
C LEU A 28 -0.02 -4.17 -3.10
N ASP A 29 0.50 -2.94 -3.13
CA ASP A 29 1.89 -2.58 -2.82
C ASP A 29 2.11 -2.16 -1.35
N VAL A 30 3.38 -1.99 -0.97
CA VAL A 30 3.81 -1.69 0.41
C VAL A 30 3.22 -0.37 0.92
N GLU A 31 3.11 0.63 0.06
CA GLU A 31 2.47 1.91 0.39
C GLU A 31 0.98 1.79 0.76
N HIS A 32 0.26 0.82 0.17
CA HIS A 32 -1.14 0.58 0.54
C HIS A 32 -1.23 -0.06 1.91
N LEU A 33 -0.28 -0.96 2.26
CA LEU A 33 -0.17 -1.51 3.61
C LEU A 33 0.14 -0.42 4.63
N LEU A 34 1.06 0.50 4.30
CA LEU A 34 1.36 1.67 5.14
C LEU A 34 0.09 2.49 5.41
N LEU A 35 -0.64 2.86 4.35
CA LEU A 35 -1.90 3.62 4.48
C LEU A 35 -2.94 2.85 5.31
N GLY A 36 -3.06 1.54 5.08
CA GLY A 36 -3.94 0.67 5.84
C GLY A 36 -3.64 0.67 7.34
N VAL A 37 -2.35 0.58 7.71
CA VAL A 37 -1.90 0.67 9.10
C VAL A 37 -2.23 2.03 9.69
N VAL A 38 -1.88 3.12 9.01
CA VAL A 38 -2.10 4.48 9.52
C VAL A 38 -3.58 4.75 9.79
N ARG A 39 -4.48 4.23 8.93
CA ARG A 39 -5.94 4.37 9.12
C ARG A 39 -6.51 3.57 10.29
N ASN A 40 -5.93 2.43 10.62
CA ASN A 40 -6.49 1.48 11.57
C ASN A 40 -5.58 1.24 12.80
N ALA A 41 -4.60 2.12 13.02
CA ALA A 41 -3.76 2.10 14.19
C ALA A 41 -4.60 2.19 15.47
N ASP A 42 -4.20 1.47 16.51
CA ASP A 42 -4.70 1.71 17.88
C ASP A 42 -4.14 3.03 18.43
N ASP A 43 -4.59 3.44 19.61
CA ASP A 43 -4.27 4.77 20.16
C ASP A 43 -2.76 4.96 20.37
N GLY A 44 -2.06 3.95 20.88
CA GLY A 44 -0.61 4.02 21.11
C GLY A 44 0.18 4.10 19.81
N LEU A 45 -0.17 3.30 18.80
CA LEU A 45 0.49 3.38 17.50
C LEU A 45 0.14 4.68 16.77
N ARG A 46 -1.09 5.18 16.91
CA ARG A 46 -1.53 6.43 16.30
C ARG A 46 -0.77 7.64 16.85
N GLU A 47 -0.48 7.65 18.15
CA GLU A 47 0.35 8.69 18.78
C GLU A 47 1.74 8.72 18.13
N VAL A 48 2.43 7.58 18.08
CA VAL A 48 3.74 7.46 17.43
C VAL A 48 3.70 7.90 15.96
N LEU A 49 2.71 7.45 15.19
CA LEU A 49 2.57 7.85 13.79
C LEU A 49 2.38 9.37 13.63
N THR A 50 1.57 9.97 14.50
CA THR A 50 1.30 11.42 14.49
C THR A 50 2.54 12.23 14.85
N GLU A 51 3.33 11.79 15.83
CA GLU A 51 4.61 12.42 16.19
C GLU A 51 5.61 12.41 15.02
N HIS A 52 5.53 11.39 14.17
CA HIS A 52 6.32 11.27 12.94
C HIS A 52 5.68 11.94 11.71
N GLY A 53 4.59 12.69 11.89
CA GLY A 53 3.92 13.43 10.82
C GLY A 53 3.19 12.55 9.79
N LEU A 54 2.90 11.29 10.14
CA LEU A 54 2.22 10.35 9.25
C LEU A 54 0.72 10.40 9.43
N GLU A 55 0.06 11.12 8.53
CA GLU A 55 -1.40 11.19 8.46
C GLU A 55 -1.95 10.43 7.26
N ALA A 56 -3.01 9.66 7.48
CA ALA A 56 -3.62 8.83 6.44
C ALA A 56 -4.04 9.63 5.20
N GLU A 57 -4.54 10.85 5.42
CA GLU A 57 -5.04 11.69 4.34
C GLU A 57 -3.91 12.24 3.46
N GLU A 58 -2.77 12.61 4.05
CA GLU A 58 -1.60 13.07 3.31
C GLU A 58 -0.94 11.94 2.51
N ILE A 59 -0.84 10.74 3.11
CA ILE A 59 -0.39 9.54 2.39
C ILE A 59 -1.32 9.23 1.22
N ARG A 60 -2.64 9.26 1.44
CA ARG A 60 -3.65 9.03 0.39
C ARG A 60 -3.52 10.04 -0.75
N LYS A 61 -3.36 11.34 -0.44
CA LYS A 61 -3.13 12.39 -1.46
C LYS A 61 -1.84 12.17 -2.22
N ALA A 62 -0.76 11.78 -1.55
CA ALA A 62 0.51 11.48 -2.20
C ALA A 62 0.41 10.27 -3.14
N LEU A 63 -0.30 9.22 -2.72
CA LEU A 63 -0.60 8.07 -3.58
C LEU A 63 -1.52 8.43 -4.75
N TYR A 64 -2.50 9.29 -4.52
CA TYR A 64 -3.32 9.83 -5.60
C TYR A 64 -2.45 10.58 -6.59
N ARG A 65 -1.62 11.55 -6.18
CA ARG A 65 -0.71 12.28 -7.11
C ARG A 65 0.20 11.35 -7.92
N ARG A 66 0.65 10.23 -7.33
CA ARG A 66 1.47 9.22 -8.02
C ARG A 66 0.66 8.35 -8.99
N SER A 67 -0.56 7.95 -8.62
CA SER A 67 -1.45 7.12 -9.45
C SER A 67 -2.16 7.94 -10.54
N SER A 68 -2.73 9.08 -10.13
CA SER A 68 -3.29 10.14 -10.97
C SER A 68 -2.20 10.99 -11.63
N GLY A 69 -0.94 10.53 -11.63
CA GLY A 69 0.07 11.10 -12.51
C GLY A 69 -0.58 11.17 -13.88
N ASN A 70 -0.80 12.41 -14.35
CA ASN A 70 -1.12 12.67 -15.74
C ASN A 70 -0.16 11.77 -16.51
N PRO A 71 -0.58 10.81 -17.36
CA PRO A 71 0.37 9.89 -18.00
C PRO A 71 1.50 10.67 -18.69
N LEU A 72 1.23 11.94 -18.99
CA LEU A 72 2.05 12.98 -19.56
C LEU A 72 1.58 14.29 -18.90
N GLY A 73 2.45 15.12 -18.27
CA GLY A 73 2.06 16.45 -17.78
C GLY A 73 1.44 17.36 -18.85
N GLU A 74 0.95 18.57 -18.54
CA GLU A 74 0.49 19.51 -19.59
C GLU A 74 1.59 19.76 -20.64
N GLU A 75 2.85 19.80 -20.20
CA GLU A 75 4.03 19.91 -21.06
C GLU A 75 4.22 18.68 -21.96
N ASP A 76 4.10 17.47 -21.42
CA ASP A 76 4.25 16.24 -22.20
C ASP A 76 3.07 16.03 -23.17
N ALA A 77 1.85 16.43 -22.77
CA ALA A 77 0.68 16.44 -23.65
C ALA A 77 0.84 17.46 -24.78
N ALA A 78 1.47 18.61 -24.51
CA ALA A 78 1.85 19.56 -25.55
C ALA A 78 2.96 19.01 -26.46
N ALA A 79 3.96 18.31 -25.91
CA ALA A 79 5.01 17.67 -26.68
C ALA A 79 4.47 16.58 -27.62
N LEU A 80 3.55 15.74 -27.15
CA LEU A 80 2.87 14.76 -28.00
C LEU A 80 1.99 15.40 -29.08
N ARG A 81 1.26 16.47 -28.75
CA ARG A 81 0.53 17.25 -29.77
C ARG A 81 1.46 17.83 -30.82
N SER A 82 2.67 18.26 -30.44
CA SER A 82 3.65 18.80 -31.39
C SER A 82 4.16 17.76 -32.40
N ILE A 83 4.13 16.46 -32.04
CA ILE A 83 4.42 15.35 -32.96
C ILE A 83 3.15 14.72 -33.55
N GLY A 84 1.99 15.35 -33.38
CA GLY A 84 0.72 14.94 -33.99
C GLY A 84 -0.07 13.88 -33.24
N ILE A 85 0.24 13.60 -31.97
CA ILE A 85 -0.51 12.65 -31.14
C ILE A 85 -1.47 13.44 -30.24
N ASP A 86 -2.77 13.33 -30.54
CA ASP A 86 -3.85 13.90 -29.74
C ASP A 86 -4.32 12.90 -28.68
N LEU A 87 -3.97 13.17 -27.43
CA LEU A 87 -4.31 12.31 -26.29
C LEU A 87 -5.81 12.27 -26.01
N ASP A 88 -6.53 13.36 -26.26
CA ASP A 88 -7.97 13.43 -26.03
C ASP A 88 -8.69 12.54 -27.06
N ALA A 89 -8.26 12.60 -28.32
CA ALA A 89 -8.76 11.73 -29.38
C ALA A 89 -8.43 10.24 -29.14
N VAL A 90 -7.23 9.93 -28.64
CA VAL A 90 -6.86 8.55 -28.27
C VAL A 90 -7.75 8.03 -27.14
N ARG A 91 -8.01 8.86 -26.12
CA ARG A 91 -8.87 8.48 -24.99
C ARG A 91 -10.31 8.23 -25.45
N GLU A 92 -10.87 9.14 -26.26
CA GLU A 92 -12.21 9.01 -26.81
C GLU A 92 -12.33 7.76 -27.69
N SER A 93 -11.34 7.48 -28.54
CA SER A 93 -11.30 6.28 -29.39
C SER A 93 -11.22 5.00 -28.56
N LEU A 94 -10.42 4.97 -27.49
CA LEU A 94 -10.31 3.81 -26.60
C LEU A 94 -11.63 3.56 -25.87
N THR A 95 -12.26 4.60 -25.32
CA THR A 95 -13.58 4.49 -24.68
C THR A 95 -14.66 4.04 -25.66
N ALA A 96 -14.66 4.56 -26.89
CA ALA A 96 -15.62 4.15 -27.93
C ALA A 96 -15.43 2.69 -28.38
N THR A 97 -14.18 2.21 -28.42
CA THR A 97 -13.86 0.86 -28.93
C THR A 97 -13.96 -0.22 -27.85
N PHE A 98 -13.57 0.10 -26.61
CA PHE A 98 -13.38 -0.90 -25.55
C PHE A 98 -14.27 -0.66 -24.32
N GLY A 99 -15.07 0.42 -24.31
CA GLY A 99 -15.96 0.82 -23.21
C GLY A 99 -15.27 1.73 -22.19
N GLU A 100 -16.03 2.24 -21.20
CA GLU A 100 -15.51 3.14 -20.16
C GLU A 100 -14.37 2.52 -19.33
N ASP A 101 -14.32 1.18 -19.26
CA ASP A 101 -13.32 0.36 -18.57
C ASP A 101 -12.17 -0.13 -19.49
N ALA A 102 -12.01 0.45 -20.68
CA ALA A 102 -10.99 0.07 -21.68
C ALA A 102 -9.57 -0.03 -21.11
N LEU A 103 -9.24 0.92 -20.22
CA LEU A 103 -7.94 1.09 -19.59
C LEU A 103 -7.79 0.27 -18.30
N ASP A 104 -8.88 -0.36 -17.83
CA ASP A 104 -8.96 -1.00 -16.51
C ASP A 104 -8.80 -2.52 -16.55
N ARG A 105 -8.66 -3.12 -17.75
CA ARG A 105 -8.39 -4.56 -17.89
C ARG A 105 -6.91 -4.88 -17.64
N VAL A 106 -6.54 -4.98 -16.37
CA VAL A 106 -5.31 -5.70 -15.99
C VAL A 106 -5.58 -7.21 -16.18
N PRO A 107 -4.84 -7.92 -17.06
CA PRO A 107 -5.00 -9.37 -17.17
C PRO A 107 -4.69 -10.01 -15.82
N ALA A 108 -5.64 -10.81 -15.30
CA ALA A 108 -5.46 -11.54 -14.06
C ALA A 108 -4.27 -12.50 -14.22
N ARG A 109 -3.16 -12.19 -13.54
CA ARG A 109 -2.02 -13.10 -13.45
C ARG A 109 -2.45 -14.33 -12.65
N GLU A 110 -2.21 -15.52 -13.19
CA GLU A 110 -2.51 -16.78 -12.51
C GLU A 110 -1.85 -16.80 -11.11
N PRO A 111 -2.59 -17.19 -10.07
CA PRO A 111 -2.11 -17.10 -8.70
C PRO A 111 -0.92 -18.03 -8.47
N ASP A 112 0.19 -17.46 -7.99
CA ASP A 112 1.35 -18.20 -7.52
C ASP A 112 0.97 -19.03 -6.28
N GLY A 113 1.16 -20.35 -6.36
CA GLY A 113 0.54 -21.40 -5.55
C GLY A 113 0.88 -21.43 -4.05
N ARG A 114 1.50 -20.38 -3.50
CA ARG A 114 1.86 -20.29 -2.09
C ARG A 114 0.88 -19.46 -1.24
N TRP A 115 0.06 -18.62 -1.88
CA TRP A 115 -0.86 -17.68 -1.18
C TRP A 115 -2.28 -17.64 -1.78
N GLY A 116 -2.67 -18.65 -2.57
CA GLY A 116 -3.95 -18.71 -3.30
C GLY A 116 -5.23 -18.53 -2.45
N TRP A 117 -5.14 -18.74 -1.14
CA TRP A 117 -6.25 -18.53 -0.21
C TRP A 117 -6.60 -17.04 0.06
N LEU A 118 -5.68 -16.11 -0.20
CA LEU A 118 -5.98 -14.67 -0.16
C LEU A 118 -6.73 -14.23 -1.42
N SER A 119 -6.28 -14.67 -2.60
CA SER A 119 -6.85 -14.30 -3.90
C SER A 119 -8.29 -14.79 -4.13
N GLY A 120 -8.76 -15.79 -3.37
CA GLY A 120 -10.11 -16.36 -3.47
C GLY A 120 -11.17 -15.72 -2.57
N ARG A 121 -10.80 -14.80 -1.66
CA ARG A 121 -11.77 -14.16 -0.75
C ARG A 121 -12.45 -12.96 -1.43
N PRO A 122 -13.79 -12.80 -1.31
CA PRO A 122 -14.47 -11.58 -1.73
C PRO A 122 -13.86 -10.39 -0.97
N GLY A 123 -13.14 -9.51 -1.67
CA GLY A 123 -12.38 -8.37 -1.10
C GLY A 123 -10.89 -8.35 -1.44
N PHE A 124 -10.28 -9.51 -1.76
CA PHE A 124 -8.83 -9.63 -2.03
C PHE A 124 -8.52 -10.03 -3.49
N ARG A 125 -9.37 -9.62 -4.45
CA ARG A 125 -9.14 -9.90 -5.88
C ARG A 125 -7.93 -9.15 -6.46
N THR A 126 -7.34 -8.23 -5.71
CA THR A 126 -6.16 -7.46 -6.14
C THR A 126 -4.89 -8.31 -5.92
N PRO A 127 -4.06 -8.53 -6.96
CA PRO A 127 -2.78 -9.22 -6.81
C PRO A 127 -1.91 -8.56 -5.73
N VAL A 128 -1.27 -9.34 -4.87
CA VAL A 128 -0.36 -8.79 -3.85
C VAL A 128 1.06 -8.75 -4.41
N ALA A 129 1.68 -7.56 -4.37
CA ALA A 129 3.04 -7.37 -4.85
C ALA A 129 4.07 -8.18 -4.04
N ARG A 130 5.24 -8.44 -4.63
CA ARG A 130 6.30 -9.23 -3.97
C ARG A 130 6.72 -8.60 -2.64
N ASP A 131 6.94 -7.28 -2.62
CA ASP A 131 7.42 -6.58 -1.43
C ASP A 131 6.32 -6.45 -0.37
N ALA A 132 5.05 -6.31 -0.77
CA ALA A 132 3.92 -6.38 0.15
C ALA A 132 3.77 -7.78 0.79
N LYS A 133 3.94 -8.85 0.01
CA LYS A 133 4.02 -10.22 0.57
C LYS A 133 5.20 -10.35 1.53
N LYS A 134 6.34 -9.73 1.21
CA LYS A 134 7.51 -9.74 2.08
C LYS A 134 7.26 -8.99 3.38
N ALA A 135 6.59 -7.84 3.34
CA ALA A 135 6.20 -7.07 4.51
C ALA A 135 5.32 -7.90 5.46
N LEU A 136 4.33 -8.61 4.92
CA LEU A 136 3.46 -9.53 5.69
C LEU A 136 4.23 -10.71 6.29
N GLU A 137 5.22 -11.26 5.58
CA GLU A 137 6.10 -12.30 6.13
C GLU A 137 6.97 -11.74 7.27
N LEU A 138 7.51 -10.53 7.10
CA LEU A 138 8.37 -9.90 8.09
C LEU A 138 7.60 -9.55 9.36
N SER A 139 6.34 -9.09 9.28
CA SER A 139 5.51 -8.81 10.47
C SER A 139 5.33 -10.04 11.37
N ILE A 140 5.23 -11.22 10.78
CA ILE A 140 5.18 -12.49 11.51
C ILE A 140 6.52 -12.76 12.20
N ARG A 141 7.63 -12.51 11.51
CA ARG A 141 8.96 -12.69 12.11
C ARG A 141 9.15 -11.75 13.30
N GLU A 142 8.72 -10.50 13.19
CA GLU A 142 8.75 -9.54 14.31
C GLU A 142 7.91 -10.03 15.50
N THR A 143 6.73 -10.60 15.22
CA THR A 143 5.88 -11.20 16.26
C THR A 143 6.57 -12.37 16.98
N LEU A 144 7.28 -13.22 16.23
CA LEU A 144 8.02 -14.35 16.80
C LEU A 144 9.23 -13.91 17.61
N LEU A 145 9.94 -12.86 17.18
CA LEU A 145 11.07 -12.28 17.91
C LEU A 145 10.66 -11.75 19.29
N ARG A 146 9.42 -11.24 19.39
CA ARG A 146 8.84 -10.67 20.61
C ARG A 146 8.02 -11.69 21.42
N HIS A 147 8.04 -12.97 21.02
CA HIS A 147 7.24 -14.04 21.62
C HIS A 147 5.73 -13.75 21.72
N SER A 148 5.22 -12.84 20.90
CA SER A 148 3.80 -12.50 20.90
C SER A 148 2.97 -13.59 20.19
N ASN A 149 1.79 -13.87 20.73
CA ASN A 149 0.84 -14.81 20.11
C ASN A 149 -0.07 -14.12 19.08
N ARG A 150 -0.12 -12.78 19.09
CA ARG A 150 -0.95 -11.95 18.20
C ARG A 150 -0.11 -10.97 17.38
N ILE A 151 -0.47 -10.85 16.09
CA ILE A 151 0.18 -9.95 15.14
C ILE A 151 -0.59 -8.64 15.16
N GLU A 152 -0.08 -7.67 15.90
CA GLU A 152 -0.65 -6.33 16.05
C GLU A 152 -0.23 -5.38 14.91
N ALA A 153 -0.90 -4.23 14.80
CA ALA A 153 -0.65 -3.25 13.74
C ALA A 153 0.81 -2.74 13.75
N GLY A 154 1.43 -2.62 14.93
CA GLY A 154 2.85 -2.27 15.06
C GLY A 154 3.77 -3.32 14.42
N HIS A 155 3.47 -4.62 14.57
CA HIS A 155 4.24 -5.68 13.91
C HIS A 155 4.10 -5.59 12.38
N LEU A 156 2.89 -5.28 11.89
CA LEU A 156 2.66 -5.03 10.47
C LEU A 156 3.47 -3.83 9.98
N LEU A 157 3.50 -2.73 10.74
CA LEU A 157 4.29 -1.56 10.42
C LEU A 157 5.79 -1.86 10.37
N LEU A 158 6.34 -2.61 11.33
CA LEU A 158 7.74 -3.03 11.27
C LEU A 158 8.04 -3.87 10.02
N GLY A 159 7.11 -4.74 9.62
CA GLY A 159 7.20 -5.48 8.36
C GLY A 159 7.23 -4.55 7.14
N VAL A 160 6.36 -3.55 7.10
CA VAL A 160 6.31 -2.50 6.06
C VAL A 160 7.61 -1.73 6.00
N LEU A 161 8.14 -1.25 7.14
CA LEU A 161 9.37 -0.47 7.22
C LEU A 161 10.59 -1.27 6.74
N ARG A 162 10.64 -2.57 7.00
CA ARG A 162 11.73 -3.45 6.51
C ARG A 162 11.64 -3.77 5.03
N ALA A 163 10.45 -3.75 4.47
CA ALA A 163 10.21 -3.98 3.05
C ALA A 163 9.97 -2.65 2.29
N ALA A 164 10.33 -1.51 2.89
CA ALA A 164 10.10 -0.19 2.31
C ALA A 164 10.85 -0.06 0.98
N ASN A 165 10.09 0.21 -0.09
CA ASN A 165 10.62 0.57 -1.39
C ASN A 165 10.87 2.09 -1.44
N SER A 166 11.39 2.61 -2.56
CA SER A 166 11.68 4.04 -2.71
C SER A 166 10.45 4.93 -2.49
N ALA A 167 9.27 4.51 -2.97
CA ALA A 167 8.03 5.27 -2.80
C ALA A 167 7.59 5.29 -1.33
N THR A 168 7.69 4.17 -0.63
CA THR A 168 7.43 4.11 0.82
C THR A 168 8.40 5.01 1.59
N ILE A 169 9.69 5.00 1.24
CA ILE A 169 10.70 5.86 1.90
C ILE A 169 10.40 7.35 1.67
N GLU A 170 9.96 7.73 0.47
CA GLU A 170 9.55 9.09 0.16
C GLU A 170 8.32 9.51 1.00
N LEU A 171 7.31 8.65 1.10
CA LEU A 171 6.13 8.88 1.94
C LEU A 171 6.47 9.01 3.44
N LEU A 172 7.51 8.32 3.89
CA LEU A 172 8.00 8.37 5.27
C LEU A 172 8.87 9.60 5.55
N GLY A 173 9.12 10.45 4.55
CA GLY A 173 9.97 11.64 4.70
C GLY A 173 11.47 11.38 4.56
N GLY A 174 11.88 10.14 4.28
CA GLY A 174 13.28 9.77 4.08
C GLY A 174 13.73 8.52 4.84
N THR A 175 14.98 8.13 4.60
CA THR A 175 15.57 6.93 5.22
C THR A 175 15.90 7.14 6.71
N ALA A 176 16.17 8.38 7.12
CA ALA A 176 16.45 8.70 8.51
C ALA A 176 15.18 8.63 9.35
N GLU A 177 14.11 9.23 8.84
CA GLU A 177 12.76 9.26 9.40
C GLU A 177 12.19 7.85 9.51
N SER A 178 12.32 7.04 8.45
CA SER A 178 11.94 5.62 8.46
C SER A 178 12.66 4.82 9.56
N ARG A 179 13.95 5.10 9.81
CA ARG A 179 14.71 4.44 10.89
C ARG A 179 14.27 4.89 12.28
N GLN A 180 13.99 6.18 12.45
CA GLN A 180 13.50 6.72 13.72
C GLN A 180 12.11 6.16 14.05
N LEU A 181 11.21 6.14 13.07
CA LEU A 181 9.89 5.54 13.22
C LEU A 181 9.97 4.06 13.57
N ARG A 182 10.88 3.31 12.92
CA ARG A 182 11.13 1.90 13.28
C ARG A 182 11.48 1.77 14.76
N GLN A 183 12.41 2.59 15.27
CA GLN A 183 12.80 2.55 16.66
C GLN A 183 11.63 2.89 17.59
N ALA A 184 10.86 3.94 17.30
CA ALA A 184 9.72 4.34 18.10
C ALA A 184 8.63 3.25 18.19
N VAL A 185 8.41 2.51 17.08
CA VAL A 185 7.47 1.38 17.04
C VAL A 185 8.02 0.17 17.80
N GLU A 186 9.34 -0.09 17.73
CA GLU A 186 9.98 -1.12 18.56
C GLU A 186 9.79 -0.80 20.04
N ASP A 187 10.10 0.44 20.46
CA ASP A 187 9.95 0.90 21.85
C ASP A 187 8.48 0.88 22.32
N LEU A 188 7.52 1.14 21.44
CA LEU A 188 6.09 0.97 21.72
C LEU A 188 5.75 -0.50 22.01
N LEU A 189 6.18 -1.42 21.14
CA LEU A 189 5.90 -2.84 21.28
C LEU A 189 6.64 -3.48 22.47
N ASP A 190 7.79 -2.96 22.87
CA ASP A 190 8.51 -3.42 24.07
C ASP A 190 7.81 -3.00 25.38
N ARG A 191 6.94 -1.98 25.34
CA ARG A 191 6.17 -1.53 26.50
C ARG A 191 4.86 -2.31 26.72
N THR A 192 4.38 -3.03 25.70
CA THR A 192 3.10 -3.74 25.72
C THR A 192 3.22 -5.24 26.02
N VAL A 193 4.44 -5.77 26.10
CA VAL A 193 4.78 -7.16 26.45
C VAL A 193 5.11 -7.27 27.93
#